data_AF-A0A8S3TUL8-F1
#
_entry.id   AF-A0A8S3TUL8-F1
#
_cell.length_a   1.000
_cell.length_b   1.000
_cell.length_c   1.000
_cell.angle_alpha   90.00
_cell.angle_beta   90.00
_cell.angle_gamma   90.00
#
_symmetry.space_group_name_H-M   'P 1'
#
loop_
_entity.id
_entity.type
_entity.pdbx_description
1 polymer ?
#
loop_
_entity_poly.entity_id
_entity_poly.type
_entity_poly.pdbx_seq_one_letter_code
_entity_poly.pdbx_strand_id
1 'polypeptide(L)'
;MELLHFKKEQTRHFKVYCAFGEENGYTFIRNTANFPGIDMSRLHSNRSFALLRLLNTDGSQWETRLEQLSSYKNQSLGYFYDSYPGYNQPKRVGPNVHFIYLGLLPVSMARNNNTQGYRANGKDFTFQNCDRKPNSYFAFYFNLRSDPYPGWMQNNFTTGWKDTSVKLQKSHYMPGYYYFQF
;
A
#
# COMPACT_ATOMS: atom_id res chain seq x y z
N MET A 1 33.84 2.63 -35.61
CA MET A 1 32.45 2.20 -35.84
C MET A 1 32.05 1.40 -34.61
N GLU A 2 31.32 2.02 -33.70
CA GLU A 2 30.95 1.46 -32.40
C GLU A 2 29.52 0.91 -32.51
N LEU A 3 29.37 -0.40 -32.36
CA LEU A 3 28.09 -1.08 -32.49
C LEU A 3 27.44 -1.15 -31.10
N LEU A 4 26.63 -0.13 -30.77
CA LEU A 4 25.83 -0.13 -29.55
C LEU A 4 24.66 -1.12 -29.70
N HIS A 5 24.79 -2.29 -29.08
CA HIS A 5 23.69 -3.23 -28.92
C HIS A 5 22.67 -2.64 -27.92
N PHE A 6 21.62 -2.02 -28.42
CA PHE A 6 20.47 -1.70 -27.58
C PHE A 6 19.70 -2.97 -27.26
N LYS A 7 19.78 -3.43 -26.01
CA LYS A 7 18.90 -4.46 -25.47
C LYS A 7 17.47 -3.90 -25.57
N LYS A 8 16.63 -4.53 -26.38
CA LYS A 8 15.20 -4.18 -26.47
C LYS A 8 14.56 -4.47 -25.12
N GLU A 9 14.50 -3.47 -24.24
CA GLU A 9 13.66 -3.54 -23.06
C GLU A 9 12.22 -3.75 -23.56
N GLN A 10 11.60 -4.87 -23.17
CA GLN A 10 10.17 -5.01 -23.35
C GLN A 10 9.49 -4.00 -22.42
N THR A 11 9.21 -2.81 -22.92
CA THR A 11 8.40 -1.82 -22.20
C THR A 11 6.99 -2.38 -22.10
N ARG A 12 6.70 -3.09 -21.01
CA ARG A 12 5.34 -3.56 -20.72
C ARG A 12 4.53 -2.40 -20.18
N HIS A 13 3.56 -1.95 -20.96
CA HIS A 13 2.62 -0.92 -20.54
C HIS A 13 1.63 -1.52 -19.54
N PHE A 14 1.43 -0.85 -18.40
CA PHE A 14 0.36 -1.16 -17.47
C PHE A 14 -0.57 0.05 -17.31
N LYS A 15 -1.85 -0.23 -17.04
CA LYS A 15 -2.87 0.82 -16.88
C LYS A 15 -2.97 1.21 -15.41
N VAL A 16 -2.93 2.52 -15.17
CA VAL A 16 -3.16 3.13 -13.86
C VAL A 16 -4.40 4.02 -13.91
N TYR A 17 -4.95 4.36 -12.76
CA TYR A 17 -5.88 5.47 -12.62
C TYR A 17 -5.15 6.61 -11.92
N CYS A 18 -5.12 7.77 -12.57
CA CYS A 18 -4.53 8.97 -12.00
C CYS A 18 -5.65 9.83 -11.42
N ALA A 19 -5.61 10.07 -10.10
CA ALA A 19 -6.47 11.05 -9.44
C ALA A 19 -5.64 12.30 -9.15
N PHE A 20 -6.12 13.47 -9.59
CA PHE A 20 -5.45 14.74 -9.30
C PHE A 20 -6.25 15.48 -8.23
N GLY A 21 -5.63 15.69 -7.08
CA GLY A 21 -6.10 16.63 -6.07
C GLY A 21 -5.49 18.01 -6.29
N GLU A 22 -5.84 18.96 -5.42
CA GLU A 22 -5.35 20.34 -5.52
C GLU A 22 -3.82 20.45 -5.35
N GLU A 23 -3.24 19.62 -4.48
CA GLU A 23 -1.82 19.66 -4.16
C GLU A 23 -1.01 18.46 -4.69
N ASN A 24 -1.66 17.32 -4.97
CA ASN A 24 -0.98 16.06 -5.26
C ASN A 24 -1.70 15.24 -6.34
N GLY A 25 -0.92 14.48 -7.10
CA GLY A 25 -1.42 13.42 -7.98
C GLY A 25 -1.25 12.04 -7.33
N TYR A 26 -2.26 11.18 -7.47
CA TYR A 26 -2.28 9.83 -6.92
C TYR A 26 -2.42 8.81 -8.04
N THR A 27 -1.63 7.75 -7.96
CA THR A 27 -1.64 6.66 -8.94
C THR A 27 -2.21 5.41 -8.29
N PHE A 28 -3.32 4.90 -8.81
CA PHE A 28 -3.92 3.64 -8.39
C PHE A 28 -3.65 2.55 -9.42
N ILE A 29 -3.15 1.41 -8.95
CA ILE A 29 -2.83 0.26 -9.80
C ILE A 29 -4.04 -0.67 -9.88
N ARG A 30 -4.35 -1.14 -11.08
CA ARG A 30 -5.50 -2.02 -11.34
C ARG A 30 -5.32 -3.39 -10.68
N ASN A 31 -6.37 -3.95 -10.11
CA ASN A 31 -6.35 -5.25 -9.41
C ASN A 31 -6.17 -6.50 -10.31
N THR A 32 -6.06 -6.30 -11.63
CA THR A 32 -5.81 -7.36 -12.63
C THR A 32 -4.40 -7.27 -13.24
N ALA A 33 -3.52 -6.50 -12.62
CA ALA A 33 -2.14 -6.37 -13.07
C ALA A 33 -1.39 -7.69 -12.82
N ASN A 34 -1.41 -8.62 -13.78
CA ASN A 34 -0.40 -9.70 -13.83
C ASN A 34 0.87 -9.15 -14.49
N PHE A 35 1.47 -8.12 -13.90
CA PHE A 35 2.63 -7.44 -14.47
C PHE A 35 3.87 -7.72 -13.60
N PRO A 36 4.63 -8.79 -13.87
CA PRO A 36 5.92 -8.96 -13.23
C PRO A 36 6.81 -7.75 -13.58
N GLY A 37 7.43 -7.14 -12.56
CA GLY A 37 8.43 -6.09 -12.73
C GLY A 37 7.90 -4.65 -12.79
N ILE A 38 6.77 -4.32 -12.16
CA ILE A 38 6.42 -2.91 -11.93
C ILE A 38 7.47 -2.27 -11.02
N ASP A 39 8.21 -1.31 -11.57
CA ASP A 39 9.09 -0.45 -10.80
C ASP A 39 8.28 0.67 -10.13
N MET A 40 7.87 0.43 -8.88
CA MET A 40 7.07 1.39 -8.10
C MET A 40 7.78 2.72 -7.92
N SER A 41 9.12 2.77 -7.96
CA SER A 41 9.90 4.02 -7.78
C SER A 41 9.57 5.08 -8.84
N ARG A 42 9.08 4.66 -10.01
CA ARG A 42 8.65 5.55 -11.09
C ARG A 42 7.25 6.12 -10.91
N LEU A 43 6.48 5.60 -9.95
CA LEU A 43 5.08 5.96 -9.74
C LEU A 43 4.88 6.90 -8.53
N HIS A 44 5.94 7.25 -7.81
CA HIS A 44 5.88 8.13 -6.67
C HIS A 44 7.06 9.10 -6.62
N SER A 45 6.77 10.36 -6.36
CA SER A 45 7.76 11.40 -6.04
C SER A 45 7.80 11.73 -4.55
N ASN A 46 6.74 11.40 -3.82
CA ASN A 46 6.59 11.66 -2.39
C ASN A 46 6.37 10.34 -1.63
N ARG A 47 7.15 10.12 -0.57
CA ARG A 47 7.09 8.91 0.27
C ARG A 47 6.67 9.19 1.72
N SER A 48 6.18 10.39 1.99
CA SER A 48 5.75 10.80 3.33
C SER A 48 4.33 10.33 3.66
N PHE A 49 3.51 10.01 2.65
CA PHE A 49 2.15 9.55 2.86
C PHE A 49 1.67 8.57 1.77
N ALA A 50 0.68 7.73 2.10
CA ALA A 50 -0.05 6.90 1.15
C ALA A 50 -1.54 7.27 1.18
N LEU A 51 -2.20 7.26 0.03
CA LEU A 51 -3.66 7.42 -0.03
C LEU A 51 -4.29 6.04 -0.20
N LEU A 52 -5.13 5.64 0.76
CA LEU A 52 -5.94 4.44 0.63
C LEU A 52 -7.36 4.85 0.26
N ARG A 53 -7.90 4.19 -0.77
CA ARG A 53 -9.28 4.35 -1.20
C ARG A 53 -10.07 3.08 -0.94
N LEU A 54 -11.21 3.22 -0.28
CA LEU A 54 -12.15 2.16 0.07
C LEU A 54 -13.39 2.25 -0.83
N LEU A 55 -13.84 1.11 -1.33
CA LEU A 55 -15.18 0.94 -1.92
C LEU A 55 -16.06 0.20 -0.92
N ASN A 56 -17.13 0.86 -0.47
CA ASN A 56 -18.12 0.27 0.42
C ASN A 56 -19.17 -0.54 -0.34
N THR A 57 -19.91 -1.37 0.40
CA THR A 57 -20.98 -2.23 -0.14
C THR A 57 -22.13 -1.43 -0.77
N ASP A 58 -22.37 -0.21 -0.30
CA ASP A 58 -23.33 0.74 -0.88
C ASP A 58 -22.82 1.44 -2.15
N GLY A 59 -21.61 1.08 -2.62
CA GLY A 59 -20.94 1.69 -3.76
C GLY A 59 -20.29 3.04 -3.46
N SER A 60 -20.35 3.54 -2.21
CA SER A 60 -19.67 4.77 -1.84
C SER A 60 -18.16 4.58 -1.77
N GLN A 61 -17.42 5.61 -2.17
CA GLN A 61 -15.95 5.60 -2.14
C GLN A 61 -15.44 6.57 -1.11
N TRP A 62 -14.47 6.13 -0.31
CA TRP A 62 -13.92 6.88 0.81
C TRP A 62 -12.40 6.84 0.77
N GLU A 63 -11.75 7.87 1.30
CA GLU A 63 -10.29 7.96 1.31
C GLU A 63 -9.72 8.27 2.67
N THR A 64 -8.55 7.72 2.96
CA THR A 64 -7.74 8.12 4.09
C THR A 64 -6.28 8.27 3.69
N ARG A 65 -5.63 9.29 4.23
CA ARG A 65 -4.20 9.54 4.10
C ARG A 65 -3.49 8.85 5.27
N LEU A 66 -2.66 7.88 4.94
CA LEU A 66 -1.75 7.23 5.86
C LEU A 66 -0.40 7.92 5.88
N GLU A 67 0.14 8.13 7.06
CA GLU A 67 1.43 8.77 7.31
C GLU A 67 2.17 8.00 8.41
N GLN A 68 3.46 8.30 8.57
CA GLN A 68 4.19 7.84 9.74
C GLN A 68 3.62 8.43 11.03
N LEU A 69 3.85 7.70 12.13
CA LEU A 69 3.74 8.31 13.46
C LEU A 69 4.74 9.46 13.58
N SER A 70 4.41 10.44 14.41
CA SER A 70 5.24 11.61 14.68
C SER A 70 6.65 11.25 15.18
N SER A 71 6.78 10.17 15.96
CA SER A 71 8.06 9.59 16.41
C SER A 71 8.94 9.09 15.26
N TYR A 72 8.37 8.84 14.08
CA TYR A 72 9.03 8.34 12.88
C TYR A 72 8.90 9.30 11.70
N LYS A 73 8.66 10.60 11.93
CA LYS A 73 8.43 11.61 10.87
C LYS A 73 9.52 11.70 9.80
N ASN A 74 10.76 11.32 10.13
CA ASN A 74 11.89 11.33 9.21
C ASN A 74 12.02 10.04 8.39
N GLN A 75 11.18 9.03 8.66
CA GLN A 75 11.21 7.75 7.96
C GLN A 75 10.24 7.79 6.78
N SER A 76 10.75 7.56 5.57
CA SER A 76 9.88 7.39 4.41
C SER A 76 9.12 6.06 4.45
N LEU A 77 7.89 6.07 3.94
CA LEU A 77 7.12 4.86 3.67
C LEU A 77 7.76 4.07 2.52
N GLY A 78 7.67 2.75 2.58
CA GLY A 78 8.10 1.84 1.51
C GLY A 78 6.95 1.48 0.58
N TYR A 79 7.11 1.64 -0.73
CA TYR A 79 6.10 1.26 -1.73
C TYR A 79 6.72 0.25 -2.68
N PHE A 80 6.21 -0.97 -2.68
CA PHE A 80 6.76 -2.04 -3.49
C PHE A 80 5.65 -2.87 -4.13
N TYR A 81 5.98 -3.49 -5.25
CA TYR A 81 5.15 -4.44 -5.95
C TYR A 81 5.87 -5.79 -5.92
N ASP A 82 5.19 -6.82 -5.40
CA ASP A 82 5.72 -8.19 -5.26
C ASP A 82 7.10 -8.30 -4.59
N SER A 83 7.44 -7.33 -3.75
CA SER A 83 8.74 -7.24 -3.09
C SER A 83 8.62 -6.46 -1.77
N TYR A 84 9.65 -6.55 -0.94
CA TYR A 84 9.67 -5.97 0.41
C TYR A 84 11.12 -5.72 0.90
N PRO A 85 12.00 -5.07 0.11
CA PRO A 85 13.41 -4.94 0.44
C PRO A 85 13.62 -4.18 1.75
N GLY A 86 14.29 -4.81 2.73
CA GLY A 86 14.53 -4.21 4.05
C GLY A 86 13.33 -4.26 5.01
N TYR A 87 12.22 -4.85 4.60
CA TYR A 87 11.01 -5.05 5.41
C TYR A 87 10.72 -6.54 5.63
N ASN A 88 9.75 -6.84 6.50
CA ASN A 88 9.38 -8.23 6.78
C ASN A 88 8.55 -8.82 5.66
N GLN A 89 8.76 -10.11 5.37
CA GLN A 89 7.96 -10.83 4.38
C GLN A 89 6.49 -10.84 4.80
N PRO A 90 5.55 -10.49 3.90
CA PRO A 90 4.15 -10.50 4.24
C PRO A 90 3.60 -11.93 4.27
N LYS A 91 2.49 -12.15 4.99
CA LYS A 91 1.90 -13.50 5.11
C LYS A 91 1.24 -13.93 3.80
N ARG A 92 1.51 -15.15 3.31
CA ARG A 92 0.98 -15.71 2.05
C ARG A 92 1.67 -15.15 0.78
N VAL A 93 2.99 -15.24 0.74
CA VAL A 93 3.77 -15.03 -0.49
C VAL A 93 3.91 -16.35 -1.24
N GLY A 94 3.77 -16.33 -2.57
CA GLY A 94 3.95 -17.50 -3.42
C GLY A 94 3.97 -17.14 -4.91
N PRO A 95 4.29 -18.09 -5.81
CA PRO A 95 4.53 -17.83 -7.23
C PRO A 95 3.38 -17.17 -8.00
N ASN A 96 2.15 -17.30 -7.51
CA ASN A 96 0.94 -16.76 -8.13
C ASN A 96 0.20 -15.76 -7.23
N VAL A 97 0.89 -15.21 -6.21
CA VAL A 97 0.31 -14.24 -5.28
C VAL A 97 1.01 -12.90 -5.49
N HIS A 98 0.27 -11.97 -6.09
CA HIS A 98 0.71 -10.61 -6.28
C HIS A 98 0.23 -9.72 -5.14
N PHE A 99 1.01 -8.69 -4.79
CA PHE A 99 0.65 -7.74 -3.73
C PHE A 99 1.30 -6.36 -3.90
N ILE A 100 0.60 -5.33 -3.44
CA ILE A 100 1.20 -4.03 -3.14
C ILE A 100 1.63 -4.04 -1.68
N TYR A 101 2.90 -3.72 -1.43
CA TYR A 101 3.47 -3.62 -0.11
C TYR A 101 3.61 -2.15 0.29
N LEU A 102 3.05 -1.80 1.44
CA LEU A 102 3.24 -0.50 2.10
C LEU A 102 4.00 -0.72 3.41
N GLY A 103 5.30 -0.44 3.39
CA GLY A 103 6.17 -0.56 4.55
C GLY A 103 6.15 0.69 5.43
N LEU A 104 5.88 0.53 6.72
CA LEU A 104 5.92 1.61 7.72
C LEU A 104 7.33 1.70 8.30
N LEU A 105 7.81 0.68 9.01
CA LEU A 105 9.17 0.64 9.56
C LEU A 105 10.00 -0.51 8.99
N PRO A 106 11.26 -0.26 8.58
CA PRO A 106 12.16 -1.31 8.15
C PRO A 106 12.53 -2.26 9.29
N VAL A 107 12.99 -3.46 8.97
CA VAL A 107 13.37 -4.51 9.94
C VAL A 107 14.39 -3.99 10.97
N SER A 108 15.34 -3.16 10.55
CA SER A 108 16.38 -2.56 11.41
C SER A 108 15.81 -1.71 12.55
N MET A 109 14.63 -1.13 12.36
CA MET A 109 13.94 -0.31 13.38
C MET A 109 12.83 -1.09 14.07
N ALA A 110 12.09 -1.90 13.32
CA ALA A 110 10.91 -2.58 13.82
C ALA A 110 11.23 -3.72 14.81
N ARG A 111 12.50 -4.13 14.97
CA ARG A 111 12.91 -5.16 15.95
C ARG A 111 13.18 -4.63 17.37
N ASN A 112 13.13 -3.32 17.58
CA ASN A 112 13.66 -2.66 18.79
C ASN A 112 12.67 -2.53 19.95
N ASN A 113 11.72 -3.47 20.14
CA ASN A 113 10.72 -3.42 21.20
C ASN A 113 10.02 -2.04 21.34
N ASN A 114 9.62 -1.45 20.23
CA ASN A 114 9.08 -0.10 20.18
C ASN A 114 7.59 -0.06 19.87
N THR A 115 6.98 1.09 20.14
CA THR A 115 5.63 1.41 19.68
C THR A 115 5.67 1.67 18.18
N GLN A 116 4.86 0.95 17.42
CA GLN A 116 4.80 1.06 15.96
C GLN A 116 3.40 1.38 15.53
N GLY A 117 3.26 1.80 14.27
CA GLY A 117 1.98 1.95 13.64
C GLY A 117 1.97 3.06 12.61
N TYR A 118 0.82 3.69 12.45
CA TYR A 118 0.60 4.71 11.42
C TYR A 118 -0.35 5.79 11.93
N ARG A 119 -0.36 6.91 11.23
CA ARG A 119 -1.33 7.99 11.40
C ARG A 119 -2.27 7.98 10.21
N ALA A 120 -3.57 7.97 10.43
CA ALA A 120 -4.59 8.04 9.37
C ALA A 120 -5.44 9.30 9.56
N ASN A 121 -5.44 10.20 8.57
CA ASN A 121 -6.12 11.50 8.61
C ASN A 121 -5.98 12.22 9.97
N GLY A 122 -4.77 12.23 10.53
CA GLY A 122 -4.48 12.92 11.78
C GLY A 122 -4.67 12.11 13.07
N LYS A 123 -5.15 10.86 13.01
CA LYS A 123 -5.34 9.98 14.17
C LYS A 123 -4.31 8.86 14.17
N ASP A 124 -3.67 8.65 15.32
CA ASP A 124 -2.65 7.61 15.47
C ASP A 124 -3.28 6.26 15.80
N PHE A 125 -2.83 5.22 15.11
CA PHE A 125 -3.16 3.82 15.35
C PHE A 125 -1.87 3.08 15.65
N THR A 126 -1.72 2.63 16.88
CA THR A 126 -0.45 2.11 17.39
C THR A 126 -0.60 0.73 18.00
N PHE A 127 0.51 0.01 18.05
CA PHE A 127 0.68 -1.21 18.81
C PHE A 127 2.08 -1.27 19.40
N GLN A 128 2.23 -1.93 20.54
CA GLN A 128 3.54 -2.19 21.12
C GLN A 128 4.10 -3.49 20.54
N ASN A 129 5.28 -3.43 19.92
CA ASN A 129 5.95 -4.63 19.43
C ASN A 129 6.72 -5.34 20.56
N CYS A 130 6.06 -6.22 21.31
CA CYS A 130 6.69 -6.92 22.43
C CYS A 130 7.54 -8.14 22.01
N ASP A 131 7.25 -8.74 20.84
CA ASP A 131 7.86 -9.99 20.38
C ASP A 131 9.01 -9.80 19.37
N ARG A 132 9.38 -8.54 19.12
CA ARG A 132 10.41 -8.11 18.15
C ARG A 132 10.12 -8.56 16.72
N LYS A 133 8.90 -8.98 16.38
CA LYS A 133 8.57 -9.32 15.00
C LYS A 133 8.33 -8.04 14.20
N PRO A 134 9.03 -7.82 13.07
CA PRO A 134 8.98 -6.55 12.34
C PRO A 134 7.71 -6.42 11.46
N ASN A 135 6.52 -6.61 12.02
CA ASN A 135 5.23 -6.58 11.31
C ASN A 135 4.70 -5.16 11.12
N SER A 136 5.55 -4.25 10.62
CA SER A 136 5.26 -2.83 10.45
C SER A 136 4.92 -2.51 8.99
N TYR A 137 3.82 -3.07 8.47
CA TYR A 137 3.45 -2.92 7.07
C TYR A 137 1.95 -3.22 6.82
N PHE A 138 1.48 -2.79 5.65
CA PHE A 138 0.29 -3.34 5.00
C PHE A 138 0.69 -4.10 3.73
N ALA A 139 -0.03 -5.18 3.43
CA ALA A 139 0.11 -5.92 2.19
C ALA A 139 -1.28 -6.11 1.57
N PHE A 140 -1.48 -5.53 0.39
CA PHE A 140 -2.75 -5.58 -0.35
C PHE A 140 -2.63 -6.61 -1.47
N TYR A 141 -3.29 -7.74 -1.30
CA TYR A 141 -3.17 -8.87 -2.23
C TYR A 141 -4.13 -8.74 -3.42
N PHE A 142 -3.63 -9.11 -4.59
CA PHE A 142 -4.43 -9.23 -5.80
C PHE A 142 -5.13 -10.58 -5.77
N ASN A 143 -6.43 -10.57 -6.05
CA ASN A 143 -7.21 -11.77 -6.37
C ASN A 143 -6.97 -12.96 -5.41
N LEU A 144 -7.07 -12.72 -4.10
CA LEU A 144 -7.28 -13.83 -3.17
C LEU A 144 -8.60 -14.48 -3.58
N ARG A 145 -8.54 -15.70 -4.13
CA ARG A 145 -9.73 -16.53 -4.35
C ARG A 145 -10.54 -16.56 -3.06
N SER A 146 -11.60 -15.76 -2.97
CA SER A 146 -12.80 -15.93 -2.13
C SER A 146 -12.62 -16.48 -0.71
N ASP A 147 -11.46 -16.31 -0.10
CA ASP A 147 -11.16 -16.75 1.24
C ASP A 147 -11.04 -15.46 2.05
N PRO A 148 -12.15 -14.98 2.62
CA PRO A 148 -12.17 -13.71 3.33
C PRO A 148 -11.08 -13.75 4.39
N TYR A 149 -10.31 -12.66 4.49
CA TYR A 149 -9.34 -12.50 5.57
C TYR A 149 -10.06 -12.84 6.88
N PRO A 150 -9.58 -13.83 7.66
CA PRO A 150 -10.35 -14.34 8.78
C PRO A 150 -10.69 -13.19 9.73
N GLY A 151 -11.99 -12.94 9.96
CA GLY A 151 -12.48 -11.75 10.67
C GLY A 151 -11.88 -11.54 12.06
N TRP A 152 -11.30 -12.58 12.68
CA TRP A 152 -10.61 -12.53 13.97
C TRP A 152 -9.26 -11.80 13.94
N MET A 153 -8.75 -11.39 12.78
CA MET A 153 -7.57 -10.53 12.65
C MET A 153 -7.91 -9.04 12.46
N GLN A 154 -9.20 -8.68 12.47
CA GLN A 154 -9.63 -7.28 12.47
C GLN A 154 -9.48 -6.72 13.89
N ASN A 155 -8.57 -5.78 14.05
CA ASN A 155 -8.43 -5.00 15.26
C ASN A 155 -8.32 -3.52 14.87
N ASN A 156 -8.37 -2.65 15.87
CA ASN A 156 -8.30 -1.21 15.63
C ASN A 156 -7.06 -0.80 14.83
N PHE A 157 -5.96 -1.54 14.92
CA PHE A 157 -4.78 -1.28 14.10
C PHE A 157 -4.98 -1.69 12.63
N THR A 158 -5.53 -2.87 12.34
CA THR A 158 -5.64 -3.38 10.95
C THR A 158 -6.75 -2.70 10.14
N THR A 159 -7.82 -2.24 10.79
CA THR A 159 -8.99 -1.64 10.10
C THR A 159 -9.33 -0.23 10.52
N GLY A 160 -8.74 0.32 11.59
CA GLY A 160 -9.14 1.62 12.15
C GLY A 160 -8.93 2.81 11.21
N TRP A 161 -8.06 2.70 10.21
CA TRP A 161 -7.94 3.68 9.14
C TRP A 161 -9.26 3.95 8.40
N LYS A 162 -10.16 2.95 8.31
CA LYS A 162 -11.49 3.11 7.70
C LYS A 162 -12.33 4.15 8.44
N ASP A 163 -12.24 4.17 9.77
CA ASP A 163 -13.05 5.04 10.63
C ASP A 163 -12.64 6.52 10.49
N THR A 164 -11.45 6.76 9.94
CA THR A 164 -10.94 8.12 9.66
C THR A 164 -11.16 8.54 8.22
N SER A 165 -11.67 7.65 7.37
CA SER A 165 -11.82 7.93 5.96
C SER A 165 -12.90 8.98 5.70
N VAL A 166 -12.73 9.72 4.61
CA VAL A 166 -13.65 10.79 4.19
C VAL A 166 -14.33 10.36 2.90
N LYS A 167 -15.65 10.51 2.84
CA LYS A 167 -16.45 10.19 1.66
C LYS A 167 -16.09 11.09 0.49
N LEU A 168 -15.86 10.47 -0.66
CA LEU A 168 -15.59 11.17 -1.91
C LEU A 168 -16.87 11.69 -2.57
N GLN A 169 -16.70 12.78 -3.33
CA GLN A 169 -17.69 13.20 -4.31
C GLN A 169 -17.75 12.18 -5.46
N LYS A 170 -18.95 11.93 -6.00
CA LYS A 170 -19.16 10.95 -7.07
C LYS A 170 -18.32 11.23 -8.31
N SER A 171 -18.02 12.48 -8.62
CA SER A 171 -17.15 12.89 -9.72
C SER A 171 -15.73 12.35 -9.61
N HIS A 172 -15.27 12.01 -8.39
CA HIS A 172 -13.93 11.51 -8.13
C HIS A 172 -13.89 9.98 -8.02
N TYR A 173 -15.01 9.30 -8.27
CA TYR A 173 -15.09 7.85 -8.14
C TYR A 173 -14.22 7.16 -9.17
N MET A 174 -13.44 6.20 -8.70
CA MET A 174 -12.64 5.30 -9.52
C MET A 174 -13.42 4.02 -9.83
N PRO A 175 -13.25 3.39 -11.00
CA PRO A 175 -13.92 2.14 -11.32
C PRO A 175 -13.60 0.98 -10.34
N GLY A 176 -14.57 0.08 -10.14
CA GLY A 176 -14.49 -1.05 -9.20
C GLY A 176 -13.29 -1.98 -9.39
N TYR A 177 -12.78 -2.11 -10.61
CA TYR A 177 -11.64 -3.00 -10.94
C TYR A 177 -10.27 -2.45 -10.51
N TYR A 178 -10.22 -1.33 -9.79
CA TYR A 178 -9.01 -0.85 -9.11
C TYR A 178 -9.02 -1.15 -7.60
N TYR A 179 -10.07 -1.77 -7.07
CA TYR A 179 -10.17 -2.11 -5.67
C TYR A 179 -9.69 -3.53 -5.39
N PHE A 180 -8.99 -3.69 -4.28
CA PHE A 180 -8.50 -4.96 -3.77
C PHE A 180 -9.46 -5.49 -2.71
N GLN A 181 -9.61 -6.82 -2.67
CA GLN A 181 -10.24 -7.46 -1.51
C GLN A 181 -9.22 -7.49 -0.37
N PHE A 182 -9.65 -7.15 0.84
CA PHE A 182 -8.79 -7.05 2.02
C PHE A 182 -9.56 -7.42 3.30
#